data_AF-A0A9N8KR52-F1
#
_entry.id   AF-A0A9N8KR52-F1
#
_cell.length_a   1.000
_cell.length_b   1.000
_cell.length_c   1.000
_cell.angle_alpha   90.00
_cell.angle_beta   90.00
_cell.angle_gamma   90.00
#
_symmetry.space_group_name_H-M   'P 1'
#
loop_
_entity.id
_entity.type
_entity.pdbx_description
1 polymer ?
#
loop_
_entity_poly.entity_id
_entity_poly.type
_entity_poly.pdbx_seq_one_letter_code
_entity_poly.pdbx_strand_id
1 'polypeptide(L)'
;MPHLTDVMDWVFIEQIGTDIDRLMDTEDELNLPFSYFPYHVDLGLVIKSAYSASANPHFFEWVHLIGALVRSPRSMNAKHITDSLMLDLIANAACVAFAFSGNFSFKKVYTETGEEEVLPADEDEDEPSEADMNEEILKSRDPTKWCMLLQSCQGNLPQKVKLFINRAVKQIDDPREGTIDQHLKATATTITSA
;
A
#
# COMPACT_ATOMS: atom_id res chain seq x y z
N MET A 1 -8.97 -2.29 10.65
CA MET A 1 -8.28 -1.62 9.54
C MET A 1 -7.15 -0.81 10.15
N PRO A 2 -5.98 -0.71 9.50
CA PRO A 2 -4.95 0.24 9.94
C PRO A 2 -5.54 1.65 10.04
N HIS A 3 -5.05 2.46 10.98
CA HIS A 3 -5.41 3.87 11.01
C HIS A 3 -4.84 4.55 9.76
N LEU A 4 -5.47 5.65 9.32
CA LEU A 4 -5.06 6.37 8.11
C LEU A 4 -3.58 6.81 8.20
N THR A 5 -3.16 7.23 9.39
CA THR A 5 -1.76 7.57 9.72
C THR A 5 -0.80 6.44 9.40
N ASP A 6 -1.17 5.21 9.77
CA ASP A 6 -0.32 4.03 9.58
C ASP A 6 -0.10 3.69 8.12
N VAL A 7 -0.97 4.15 7.22
CA VAL A 7 -0.83 3.96 5.76
C VAL A 7 -0.02 5.10 5.14
N MET A 8 -0.16 6.33 5.65
CA MET A 8 0.59 7.47 5.14
C MET A 8 2.10 7.35 5.39
N ASP A 9 2.50 6.72 6.50
CA ASP A 9 3.92 6.47 6.78
C ASP A 9 4.59 5.54 5.75
N TRP A 10 3.83 4.82 4.92
CA TRP A 10 4.35 3.98 3.84
C TRP A 10 4.55 4.70 2.51
N VAL A 11 4.25 6.00 2.45
CA VAL A 11 4.43 6.82 1.26
C VAL A 11 5.92 7.13 1.12
N PHE A 12 6.61 6.36 0.28
CA PHE A 12 8.06 6.54 0.04
C PHE A 12 8.36 7.32 -1.24
N ILE A 13 7.33 7.83 -1.92
CA ILE A 13 7.43 8.53 -3.20
C ILE A 13 6.84 9.93 -3.06
N GLU A 14 7.64 10.94 -3.38
CA GLU A 14 7.30 12.37 -3.21
C GLU A 14 6.01 12.77 -3.98
N GLN A 15 5.81 12.23 -5.18
CA GLN A 15 4.65 12.54 -6.02
C GLN A 15 3.34 12.03 -5.40
N ILE A 16 3.38 10.91 -4.68
CA ILE A 16 2.23 10.44 -3.91
C ILE A 16 1.95 11.42 -2.75
N GLY A 17 3.00 11.87 -2.05
CA GLY A 17 2.88 12.87 -0.98
C GLY A 17 2.24 14.17 -1.48
N THR A 18 2.68 14.67 -2.64
CA THR A 18 2.09 15.87 -3.27
C THR A 18 0.60 15.69 -3.60
N ASP A 19 0.20 14.50 -4.04
CA ASP A 19 -1.20 14.17 -4.29
C ASP A 19 -2.02 14.08 -2.99
N ILE A 20 -1.43 13.56 -1.91
CA ILE A 20 -2.06 13.51 -0.59
C ILE A 20 -2.21 14.91 0.01
N ASP A 21 -1.19 15.76 -0.08
CA ASP A 21 -1.25 17.14 0.43
C ASP A 21 -2.40 17.91 -0.22
N ARG A 22 -2.65 17.68 -1.52
CA ARG A 22 -3.80 18.26 -2.23
C ARG A 22 -5.15 17.72 -1.73
N LEU A 23 -5.20 16.46 -1.30
CA LEU A 23 -6.40 15.81 -0.79
C LEU A 23 -6.69 16.15 0.68
N MET A 24 -5.67 16.50 1.45
CA MET A 24 -5.77 16.74 2.89
C MET A 24 -5.90 18.23 3.23
N ASP A 25 -6.26 19.06 2.23
CA ASP A 25 -6.46 20.48 2.45
C ASP A 25 -7.59 20.71 3.47
N THR A 26 -7.25 21.42 4.54
CA THR A 26 -8.10 21.58 5.73
C THR A 26 -9.24 22.58 5.55
N GLU A 27 -9.23 23.34 4.46
CA GLU A 27 -10.30 24.32 4.16
C GLU A 27 -11.59 23.65 3.66
N ASP A 28 -11.51 22.39 3.24
CA ASP A 28 -12.64 21.66 2.70
C ASP A 28 -13.45 20.92 3.79
N GLU A 29 -14.77 21.00 3.68
CA GLU A 29 -15.74 20.44 4.63
C GLU A 29 -15.87 18.90 4.59
N LEU A 30 -14.78 18.18 4.31
CA LEU A 30 -14.70 16.71 4.13
C LEU A 30 -15.33 15.91 5.28
N ASN A 31 -15.16 16.39 6.51
CA ASN A 31 -15.61 15.71 7.72
C ASN A 31 -17.02 16.14 8.18
N LEU A 32 -17.66 17.06 7.47
CA LEU A 32 -18.98 17.57 7.84
C LEU A 32 -20.08 16.72 7.15
N PRO A 33 -20.92 16.01 7.93
CA PRO A 33 -21.86 15.02 7.37
C PRO A 33 -22.97 15.63 6.49
N PHE A 34 -23.25 16.93 6.66
CA PHE A 34 -24.31 17.64 5.92
C PHE A 34 -23.75 18.77 5.04
N SER A 35 -22.48 18.66 4.63
CA SER A 35 -21.84 19.63 3.74
C SER A 35 -22.32 19.51 2.29
N TYR A 36 -22.14 20.58 1.53
CA TYR A 36 -22.25 20.57 0.07
C TYR A 36 -21.07 19.89 -0.63
N PHE A 37 -19.98 19.62 0.09
CA PHE A 37 -18.74 19.08 -0.46
C PHE A 37 -18.93 17.85 -1.36
N PRO A 38 -19.73 16.81 -0.98
CA PRO A 38 -19.92 15.64 -1.85
C PRO A 38 -20.55 15.96 -3.21
N TYR A 39 -21.24 17.11 -3.33
CA TYR A 39 -21.97 17.55 -4.52
C TYR A 39 -21.34 18.79 -5.18
N HIS A 40 -20.13 19.18 -4.76
CA HIS A 40 -19.53 20.45 -5.15
C HIS A 40 -19.34 20.63 -6.66
N VAL A 41 -19.15 19.56 -7.42
CA VAL A 41 -19.09 19.59 -8.89
C VAL A 41 -20.50 19.73 -9.48
N ASP A 42 -21.44 18.90 -9.04
CA ASP A 42 -22.80 18.87 -9.59
C ASP A 42 -23.59 20.15 -9.31
N LEU A 43 -23.32 20.79 -8.18
CA LEU A 43 -23.87 22.09 -7.81
C LEU A 43 -23.12 23.27 -8.47
N GLY A 44 -22.06 23.00 -9.22
CA GLY A 44 -21.27 24.02 -9.90
C GLY A 44 -20.45 24.92 -8.98
N LEU A 45 -20.16 24.48 -7.74
CA LEU A 45 -19.26 25.18 -6.82
C LEU A 45 -17.82 25.15 -7.33
N VAL A 46 -17.45 24.05 -8.01
CA VAL A 46 -16.17 23.89 -8.69
C VAL A 46 -16.37 23.28 -10.08
N ILE A 47 -15.53 23.69 -11.05
CA ILE A 47 -15.56 23.17 -12.42
C ILE A 47 -14.85 21.80 -12.50
N LYS A 48 -13.80 21.61 -11.70
CA LYS A 48 -13.01 20.38 -11.63
C LYS A 48 -12.71 20.06 -10.18
N SER A 49 -12.99 18.82 -9.77
CA SER A 49 -12.69 18.38 -8.41
C SER A 49 -11.19 18.15 -8.22
N ALA A 50 -10.63 18.78 -7.19
CA ALA A 50 -9.27 18.52 -6.70
C ALA A 50 -9.12 17.09 -6.13
N TYR A 51 -10.23 16.39 -5.87
CA TYR A 51 -10.28 15.04 -5.30
C TYR A 51 -10.40 13.94 -6.36
N SER A 52 -10.46 14.31 -7.64
CA SER A 52 -10.59 13.35 -8.73
C SER A 52 -9.33 12.51 -8.90
N ALA A 53 -9.52 11.29 -9.39
CA ALA A 53 -8.41 10.39 -9.73
C ALA A 53 -7.46 11.00 -10.78
N SER A 54 -7.99 11.84 -11.68
CA SER A 54 -7.19 12.59 -12.66
C SER A 54 -6.39 13.75 -12.08
N ALA A 55 -6.82 14.30 -10.93
CA ALA A 55 -6.09 15.33 -10.21
C ALA A 55 -4.98 14.72 -9.34
N ASN A 56 -5.21 13.51 -8.80
CA ASN A 56 -4.29 12.81 -7.89
C ASN A 56 -3.87 11.44 -8.46
N PRO A 57 -3.20 11.41 -9.62
CA PRO A 57 -2.98 10.18 -10.37
C PRO A 57 -2.02 9.21 -9.65
N HIS A 58 -0.98 9.68 -8.96
CA HIS A 58 0.01 8.81 -8.33
C HIS A 58 -0.57 8.16 -7.07
N PHE A 59 -1.28 8.93 -6.25
CA PHE A 59 -1.96 8.37 -5.08
C PHE A 59 -3.04 7.36 -5.49
N PHE A 60 -3.85 7.68 -6.50
CA PHE A 60 -4.88 6.77 -7.01
C PHE A 60 -4.27 5.46 -7.54
N GLU A 61 -3.25 5.56 -8.38
CA GLU A 61 -2.57 4.41 -8.98
C GLU A 61 -1.95 3.54 -7.88
N TRP A 62 -1.24 4.14 -6.92
CA TRP A 62 -0.61 3.44 -5.80
C TRP A 62 -1.61 2.67 -4.92
N VAL A 63 -2.71 3.30 -4.51
CA VAL A 63 -3.76 2.64 -3.71
C VAL A 63 -4.35 1.43 -4.45
N HIS A 64 -4.61 1.60 -5.74
CA HIS A 64 -5.16 0.51 -6.54
C HIS A 64 -4.12 -0.57 -6.87
N LEU A 65 -2.83 -0.25 -6.97
CA LEU A 65 -1.76 -1.24 -7.06
C LEU A 65 -1.67 -2.10 -5.80
N ILE A 66 -1.75 -1.49 -4.61
CA ILE A 66 -1.81 -2.23 -3.33
C ILE A 66 -3.01 -3.20 -3.37
N GLY A 67 -4.18 -2.67 -3.72
CA GLY A 67 -5.41 -3.47 -3.82
C GLY A 67 -5.33 -4.60 -4.86
N ALA A 68 -4.72 -4.34 -6.02
CA ALA A 68 -4.55 -5.33 -7.08
C ALA A 68 -3.61 -6.46 -6.67
N LEU A 69 -2.53 -6.14 -5.94
CA LEU A 69 -1.58 -7.11 -5.40
C LEU A 69 -2.20 -8.03 -4.34
N VAL A 70 -3.14 -7.51 -3.54
CA VAL A 70 -3.95 -8.33 -2.61
C VAL A 70 -5.23 -8.91 -3.24
N ARG A 71 -5.37 -8.80 -4.58
CA ARG A 71 -6.48 -9.34 -5.39
C ARG A 71 -7.87 -8.78 -5.05
N SER A 72 -7.94 -7.50 -4.69
CA SER A 72 -9.21 -6.78 -4.52
C SER A 72 -9.89 -6.55 -5.87
N PRO A 73 -11.11 -7.09 -6.12
CA PRO A 73 -11.81 -6.94 -7.41
C PRO A 73 -12.06 -5.49 -7.84
N ARG A 74 -12.24 -4.59 -6.87
CA ARG A 74 -12.38 -3.15 -7.11
C ARG A 74 -11.14 -2.57 -7.76
N SER A 75 -9.97 -2.93 -7.22
CA SER A 75 -8.70 -2.35 -7.67
C SER A 75 -8.16 -2.99 -8.92
N MET A 76 -8.35 -4.31 -9.09
CA MET A 76 -7.97 -5.01 -10.32
C MET A 76 -8.62 -4.38 -11.57
N ASN A 77 -9.89 -3.99 -11.45
CA ASN A 77 -10.65 -3.38 -12.54
C ASN A 77 -10.62 -1.85 -12.55
N ALA A 78 -9.84 -1.22 -11.68
CA ALA A 78 -9.68 0.24 -11.71
C ALA A 78 -8.96 0.65 -13.00
N LYS A 79 -9.31 1.82 -13.52
CA LYS A 79 -8.69 2.37 -14.73
C LYS A 79 -7.27 2.83 -14.39
N HIS A 80 -6.29 2.46 -15.21
CA HIS A 80 -4.95 2.99 -15.14
C HIS A 80 -4.94 4.48 -15.56
N ILE A 81 -4.25 5.34 -14.79
CA ILE A 81 -4.31 6.80 -15.00
C ILE A 81 -2.95 7.41 -15.37
N THR A 82 -1.84 6.81 -14.94
CA THR A 82 -0.52 7.41 -15.15
C THR A 82 0.56 6.38 -15.39
N ASP A 83 1.32 6.55 -16.47
CA ASP A 83 2.54 5.77 -16.75
C ASP A 83 3.76 6.31 -15.99
N SER A 84 3.63 7.45 -15.30
CA SER A 84 4.71 8.07 -14.54
C SER A 84 5.10 7.22 -13.34
N LEU A 85 6.41 6.97 -13.19
CA LEU A 85 7.00 6.29 -12.02
C LEU A 85 6.41 4.89 -11.73
N MET A 86 5.90 4.20 -12.75
CA MET A 86 5.16 2.94 -12.57
C MET A 86 5.97 1.85 -11.83
N LEU A 87 7.27 1.74 -12.10
CA LEU A 87 8.13 0.77 -11.42
C LEU A 87 8.22 1.05 -9.92
N ASP A 88 8.44 2.32 -9.55
CA ASP A 88 8.56 2.76 -8.17
C ASP A 88 7.23 2.61 -7.44
N LEU A 89 6.11 2.98 -8.11
CA LEU A 89 4.76 2.81 -7.59
C LEU A 89 4.45 1.35 -7.28
N ILE A 90 4.76 0.42 -8.20
CA ILE A 90 4.58 -1.01 -7.97
C ILE A 90 5.49 -1.50 -6.83
N ALA A 91 6.74 -1.07 -6.78
CA ALA A 91 7.69 -1.49 -5.76
C ALA A 91 7.24 -1.06 -4.35
N ASN A 92 6.89 0.22 -4.18
CA ASN A 92 6.38 0.75 -2.91
C ASN A 92 5.04 0.09 -2.54
N ALA A 93 4.10 -0.05 -3.47
CA ALA A 93 2.84 -0.75 -3.25
C ALA A 93 3.03 -2.22 -2.85
N ALA A 94 4.01 -2.91 -3.42
CA ALA A 94 4.31 -4.30 -3.10
C ALA A 94 4.87 -4.49 -1.69
N CYS A 95 5.71 -3.56 -1.22
CA CYS A 95 6.16 -3.56 0.18
C CYS A 95 4.98 -3.44 1.14
N VAL A 96 4.07 -2.50 0.90
CA VAL A 96 2.85 -2.33 1.71
C VAL A 96 1.98 -3.58 1.65
N ALA A 97 1.62 -4.03 0.45
CA ALA A 97 0.77 -5.19 0.27
C ALA A 97 1.36 -6.46 0.93
N PHE A 98 2.67 -6.64 0.86
CA PHE A 98 3.36 -7.76 1.51
C PHE A 98 3.30 -7.65 3.04
N ALA A 99 3.65 -6.50 3.62
CA ALA A 99 3.67 -6.29 5.06
C ALA A 99 2.30 -6.49 5.73
N PHE A 100 1.23 -6.13 5.02
CA PHE A 100 -0.16 -6.27 5.51
C PHE A 100 -0.84 -7.61 5.16
N SER A 101 -0.34 -8.37 4.17
CA SER A 101 -0.94 -9.65 3.77
C SER A 101 -0.40 -10.87 4.52
N GLY A 102 0.88 -10.84 4.93
CA GLY A 102 1.54 -12.00 5.56
C GLY A 102 1.35 -12.12 7.07
N ASN A 103 1.06 -11.01 7.75
CA ASN A 103 1.09 -10.95 9.20
C ASN A 103 -0.34 -10.90 9.76
N PHE A 104 -0.78 -11.96 10.44
CA PHE A 104 -2.04 -11.95 11.18
C PHE A 104 -1.74 -11.67 12.66
N SER A 105 -2.33 -10.60 13.20
CA SER A 105 -2.33 -10.36 14.65
C SER A 105 -3.52 -11.11 15.25
N PHE A 106 -3.29 -12.37 15.61
CA PHE A 106 -4.26 -13.12 16.40
C PHE A 106 -4.09 -12.72 17.86
N LYS A 107 -5.17 -12.20 18.46
CA LYS A 107 -5.26 -12.00 19.91
C LYS A 107 -6.38 -12.87 20.45
N LYS A 108 -6.15 -13.53 21.58
CA LYS A 108 -7.20 -14.29 22.28
C LYS A 108 -8.22 -13.28 22.83
N VAL A 109 -9.39 -13.21 22.21
CA VAL A 109 -10.46 -12.23 22.57
C VAL A 109 -11.34 -12.75 23.71
N TYR A 110 -11.37 -14.07 23.94
CA TYR A 110 -12.14 -14.70 25.01
C TYR A 110 -11.20 -15.39 26.00
N THR A 111 -11.29 -14.99 27.26
CA THR A 111 -10.63 -15.62 28.41
C THR A 111 -11.66 -15.89 29.49
N GLU A 112 -11.48 -16.95 30.27
CA GLU A 112 -12.42 -17.35 31.33
C GLU A 112 -12.54 -16.28 32.43
N THR A 113 -11.46 -15.54 32.66
CA THR A 113 -11.37 -14.44 33.64
C THR A 113 -11.71 -13.06 33.07
N GLY A 114 -11.83 -12.93 31.73
CA GLY A 114 -11.99 -11.64 31.06
C GLY A 114 -10.72 -10.78 31.03
N GLU A 115 -9.60 -11.29 31.53
CA GLU A 115 -8.30 -10.62 31.51
C GLU A 115 -7.53 -10.95 30.25
N GLU A 116 -6.68 -10.02 29.81
CA GLU A 116 -5.80 -10.21 28.67
C GLU A 116 -4.65 -11.14 29.06
N GLU A 117 -4.65 -12.36 28.54
CA GLU A 117 -3.60 -13.35 28.80
C GLU A 117 -2.33 -12.93 28.05
N VAL A 118 -1.36 -12.37 28.77
CA VAL A 118 -0.04 -12.02 28.24
C VAL A 118 0.75 -13.32 28.06
N LEU A 119 0.97 -13.72 26.80
CA LEU A 119 1.86 -14.83 26.49
C LEU A 119 3.29 -14.44 26.92
N PRO A 120 4.03 -15.33 27.59
CA PRO A 120 5.43 -15.06 27.93
C PRO A 120 6.22 -14.80 26.65
N ALA A 121 7.02 -13.74 26.65
CA ALA A 121 8.01 -13.50 25.59
C ALA A 121 9.10 -14.56 25.75
N ASP A 122 9.43 -15.26 24.67
CA ASP A 122 10.57 -16.17 24.64
C ASP A 122 11.86 -15.33 24.79
N GLU A 123 12.51 -15.41 25.96
CA GLU A 123 13.74 -14.68 26.32
C GLU A 123 14.99 -15.50 25.95
N ASP A 124 15.17 -15.85 24.67
CA ASP A 124 16.43 -16.41 24.17
C ASP A 124 16.95 -15.53 23.02
N GLU A 125 17.84 -14.59 23.33
CA GLU A 125 18.53 -13.75 22.32
C GLU A 125 20.04 -14.05 22.32
N ASP A 126 20.47 -14.88 21.37
CA ASP A 126 21.81 -14.77 20.77
C ASP A 126 21.85 -13.52 19.86
N GLU A 127 23.03 -12.92 19.63
CA GLU A 127 23.16 -11.78 18.70
C GLU A 127 22.63 -12.15 17.29
N PRO A 128 21.56 -11.50 16.80
CA PRO A 128 20.94 -11.88 15.54
C PRO A 128 21.84 -11.52 14.35
N SER A 129 21.95 -12.43 13.39
CA SER A 129 22.70 -12.17 12.16
C SER A 129 21.98 -11.12 11.29
N GLU A 130 22.69 -10.50 10.34
CA GLU A 130 22.04 -9.57 9.38
C GLU A 130 20.91 -10.22 8.56
N ALA A 131 21.01 -11.53 8.30
CA ALA A 131 19.95 -12.27 7.63
C ALA A 131 18.70 -12.38 8.51
N ASP A 132 18.89 -12.60 9.82
CA ASP A 132 17.80 -12.69 10.80
C ASP A 132 17.14 -11.32 11.00
N MET A 133 17.91 -10.24 11.06
CA MET A 133 17.37 -8.87 11.12
C MET A 133 16.51 -8.53 9.90
N ASN A 134 16.96 -8.88 8.69
CA ASN A 134 16.17 -8.67 7.48
C ASN A 134 14.89 -9.52 7.47
N GLU A 135 14.96 -10.75 7.94
CA GLU A 135 13.82 -11.66 8.11
C GLU A 135 12.78 -11.07 9.08
N GLU A 136 13.24 -10.48 10.18
CA GLU A 136 12.39 -9.78 11.16
C GLU A 136 11.76 -8.51 10.60
N ILE A 137 12.50 -7.69 9.86
CA ILE A 137 11.94 -6.49 9.22
C ILE A 137 10.82 -6.87 8.26
N LEU A 138 10.98 -7.95 7.49
CA LEU A 138 9.94 -8.45 6.58
C LEU A 138 8.69 -8.96 7.30
N LYS A 139 8.80 -9.36 8.57
CA LYS A 139 7.66 -9.71 9.45
C LYS A 139 7.08 -8.47 10.16
N SER A 140 7.84 -7.38 10.22
CA SER A 140 7.41 -6.15 10.86
C SER A 140 6.40 -5.38 10.00
N ARG A 141 5.55 -4.58 10.67
CA ARG A 141 4.67 -3.59 10.05
C ARG A 141 5.19 -2.16 10.26
N ASP A 142 6.48 -2.02 10.51
CA ASP A 142 7.11 -0.72 10.78
C ASP A 142 7.63 -0.09 9.48
N PRO A 143 6.97 0.96 8.95
CA PRO A 143 7.36 1.59 7.69
C PRO A 143 8.79 2.16 7.73
N THR A 144 9.28 2.59 8.89
CA THR A 144 10.64 3.14 9.04
C THR A 144 11.67 2.06 8.78
N LYS A 145 11.48 0.87 9.38
CA LYS A 145 12.37 -0.29 9.16
C LYS A 145 12.35 -0.75 7.71
N TRP A 146 11.18 -0.74 7.08
CA TRP A 146 11.05 -1.04 5.66
C TRP A 146 11.77 -0.03 4.76
N CYS A 147 11.67 1.26 5.05
CA CYS A 147 12.39 2.31 4.32
C CYS A 147 13.91 2.11 4.43
N MET A 148 14.42 1.86 5.65
CA MET A 148 15.84 1.57 5.88
C MET A 148 16.31 0.32 5.12
N LEU A 149 15.52 -0.76 5.14
CA LEU A 149 15.82 -1.97 4.38
C LEU A 149 15.93 -1.69 2.88
N LEU A 150 14.97 -0.97 2.30
CA LEU A 150 14.98 -0.63 0.87
C LEU A 150 16.17 0.25 0.49
N GLN A 151 16.54 1.21 1.34
CA GLN A 151 17.74 2.03 1.17
C GLN A 151 19.01 1.18 1.20
N SER A 152 19.11 0.22 2.14
CA SER A 152 20.26 -0.70 2.23
C SER A 152 20.39 -1.61 1.00
N CYS A 153 19.27 -1.98 0.39
CA CYS A 153 19.21 -2.77 -0.83
C CYS A 153 19.41 -1.94 -2.11
N GLN A 154 19.75 -0.65 -1.99
CA GLN A 154 19.91 0.28 -3.11
C GLN A 154 18.69 0.33 -4.04
N GLY A 155 17.48 0.21 -3.47
CA GLY A 155 16.22 0.18 -4.22
C GLY A 155 15.83 -1.19 -4.80
N ASN A 156 16.65 -2.24 -4.61
CA ASN A 156 16.25 -3.59 -5.00
C ASN A 156 15.26 -4.18 -3.99
N LEU A 157 14.16 -4.75 -4.50
CA LEU A 157 13.20 -5.42 -3.64
C LEU A 157 13.74 -6.74 -3.08
N PRO A 158 13.47 -7.05 -1.80
CA PRO A 158 13.76 -8.37 -1.23
C PRO A 158 13.11 -9.50 -2.03
N GLN A 159 13.79 -10.64 -2.13
CA GLN A 159 13.33 -11.77 -2.95
C GLN A 159 11.92 -12.26 -2.59
N LYS A 160 11.57 -12.24 -1.30
CA LYS A 160 10.21 -12.60 -0.82
C LYS A 160 9.13 -11.67 -1.38
N VAL A 161 9.42 -10.37 -1.51
CA VAL A 161 8.52 -9.38 -2.11
C VAL A 161 8.40 -9.62 -3.62
N LYS A 162 9.52 -9.88 -4.32
CA LYS A 162 9.49 -10.25 -5.74
C LYS A 162 8.65 -11.50 -6.01
N LEU A 163 8.80 -12.53 -5.18
CA LEU A 163 7.99 -13.75 -5.27
C LEU A 163 6.50 -13.50 -5.00
N PHE A 164 6.19 -12.59 -4.07
CA PHE A 164 4.82 -12.16 -3.80
C PHE A 164 4.18 -11.48 -5.01
N ILE A 165 4.89 -10.53 -5.66
CA ILE A 165 4.44 -9.88 -6.89
C ILE A 165 4.18 -10.94 -7.97
N ASN A 166 5.14 -11.84 -8.20
CA ASN A 166 5.02 -12.91 -9.19
C ASN A 166 3.81 -13.81 -8.95
N ARG A 167 3.50 -14.11 -7.69
CA ARG A 167 2.30 -14.90 -7.33
C ARG A 167 1.02 -14.15 -7.69
N ALA A 168 0.94 -12.86 -7.36
CA ALA A 168 -0.22 -12.04 -7.68
C ALA A 168 -0.43 -11.93 -9.19
N VAL A 169 0.64 -11.65 -9.95
CA VAL A 169 0.59 -11.49 -11.41
C VAL A 169 0.18 -12.77 -12.12
N LYS A 170 0.65 -13.94 -11.65
CA LYS A 170 0.24 -15.24 -12.21
C LYS A 170 -1.26 -15.53 -12.07
N GLN A 171 -1.92 -14.90 -11.10
CA GLN A 171 -3.37 -15.04 -10.89
C GLN A 171 -4.19 -14.05 -11.73
N ILE A 172 -3.54 -13.19 -12.52
CA ILE A 172 -4.22 -12.27 -13.44
C ILE A 172 -4.53 -13.05 -14.72
N ASP A 173 -5.79 -13.45 -14.85
CA ASP A 173 -6.35 -14.03 -16.06
C ASP A 173 -7.14 -12.97 -16.84
N ASP A 174 -6.88 -12.89 -18.14
CA ASP A 174 -7.52 -11.97 -19.10
C ASP A 174 -7.89 -10.56 -18.54
N PRO A 175 -6.89 -9.70 -18.21
CA PRO A 175 -7.19 -8.39 -17.64
C PRO A 175 -7.84 -7.47 -18.68
N ARG A 176 -8.82 -6.68 -18.24
CA ARG A 176 -9.49 -5.69 -19.09
C ARG A 176 -8.50 -4.62 -19.56
N GLU A 177 -8.69 -4.15 -20.78
CA GLU A 177 -7.85 -3.10 -21.36
C GLU A 177 -7.93 -1.79 -20.57
N GLY A 178 -6.79 -1.13 -20.38
CA GLY A 178 -6.64 0.14 -19.67
C GLY A 178 -6.83 0.01 -18.15
N THR A 179 -6.68 -1.17 -17.57
CA THR A 179 -6.82 -1.39 -16.12
C THR A 179 -5.50 -1.57 -15.41
N ILE A 180 -5.51 -1.35 -14.09
CA ILE A 180 -4.35 -1.56 -13.21
C ILE A 180 -3.78 -2.98 -13.38
N ASP A 181 -4.63 -4.02 -13.43
CA ASP A 181 -4.15 -5.41 -13.56
C ASP A 181 -3.40 -5.65 -14.89
N GLN A 182 -3.85 -5.03 -15.99
CA GLN A 182 -3.15 -5.13 -17.28
C GLN A 182 -1.75 -4.52 -17.17
N HIS A 183 -1.65 -3.30 -16.64
CA HIS A 183 -0.38 -2.58 -16.53
C HIS A 183 0.56 -3.21 -15.48
N LEU A 184 0.02 -3.72 -14.38
CA LEU A 184 0.75 -4.49 -13.38
C LEU A 184 1.36 -5.75 -14.00
N LYS A 185 0.57 -6.52 -14.77
CA LYS A 185 1.05 -7.74 -15.43
C LYS A 185 2.16 -7.44 -16.45
N ALA A 186 2.03 -6.36 -17.21
CA ALA A 186 3.04 -5.96 -18.19
C ALA A 186 4.35 -5.53 -17.51
N THR A 187 4.27 -4.77 -16.43
CA THR A 187 5.43 -4.08 -15.82
C THR A 187 6.15 -4.93 -14.78
N ALA A 188 5.43 -5.79 -14.05
CA ALA A 188 6.00 -6.59 -12.96
C ALA A 188 7.09 -7.58 -13.40
N THR A 189 7.10 -7.98 -14.68
CA THR A 189 8.15 -8.84 -15.25
C THR A 189 9.53 -8.19 -15.15
N THR A 190 9.60 -6.86 -15.30
CA THR A 190 10.86 -6.10 -15.21
C THR A 190 11.38 -6.07 -13.76
N ILE A 191 10.49 -5.84 -12.79
CA ILE A 191 10.83 -5.74 -11.36
C ILE A 191 11.33 -7.06 -10.79
N THR A 192 10.79 -8.17 -11.28
CA THR A 192 11.10 -9.51 -10.79
C THR A 192 12.30 -10.16 -11.47
N SER A 193 12.79 -9.58 -12.57
CA SER A 193 13.95 -10.06 -13.33
C SER A 193 15.25 -9.33 -12.98
N ALA A 194 15.15 -8.10 -12.48
CA ALA A 194 16.25 -7.40 -11.79
C ALA A 194 16.48 -8.01 -10.40
#